data_AF-A0A2N4S7J9-F1
#
_entry.id   AF-A0A2N4S7J9-F1
#
_cell.length_a   1.000
_cell.length_b   1.000
_cell.length_c   1.000
_cell.angle_alpha   90.00
_cell.angle_beta   90.00
_cell.angle_gamma   90.00
#
_symmetry.space_group_name_H-M   'P 1'
#
loop_
_entity.id
_entity.type
_entity.pdbx_description
1 polymer ?
#
loop_
_entity_poly.entity_id
_entity_poly.type
_entity_poly.pdbx_seq_one_letter_code
_entity_poly.pdbx_strand_id
1 'polypeptide(L)' 'MQLIGTFTNEQLFTNKYFSWMGTTSLGNYCVSATSSHYDWTIKKIKNTRKN' A
#
# COMPACT_ATOMS: atom_id res chain seq x y z
N MET A 1 -9.92 -1.22 -4.16
CA MET A 1 -8.96 -1.93 -5.04
C MET A 1 -9.19 -1.69 -6.54
N GLN A 2 -10.41 -1.36 -7.00
CA GLN A 2 -10.69 -1.13 -8.44
C GLN A 2 -9.77 -0.09 -9.08
N LEU A 3 -9.44 1.00 -8.37
CA LEU A 3 -8.53 2.03 -8.87
C LEU A 3 -7.08 1.54 -9.05
N ILE A 4 -6.60 0.59 -8.23
CA ILE A 4 -5.23 0.08 -8.38
C ILE A 4 -5.10 -0.76 -9.67
N GLY A 5 -6.19 -1.44 -10.05
CA GLY A 5 -6.24 -2.24 -11.28
C GLY A 5 -6.30 -1.44 -12.58
N THR A 6 -6.48 -0.12 -12.53
CA THR A 6 -6.46 0.72 -13.75
C THR A 6 -5.06 1.16 -14.15
N PHE A 7 -4.06 0.96 -13.29
CA PHE A 7 -2.67 1.35 -13.56
C PHE A 7 -1.90 0.23 -14.25
N THR A 8 -0.96 0.61 -15.11
CA THR A 8 -0.03 -0.35 -15.73
C THR A 8 1.07 -0.78 -14.76
N ASN A 9 1.77 -1.87 -15.07
CA ASN A 9 2.93 -2.30 -14.28
C ASN A 9 4.02 -1.21 -14.21
N GLU A 10 4.22 -0.46 -15.29
CA GLU A 10 5.19 0.65 -15.29
C GLU A 10 4.76 1.74 -14.31
N GLN A 11 3.47 2.11 -14.29
CA GLN A 11 2.94 3.10 -13.34
C GLN A 11 3.05 2.63 -11.88
N LEU A 12 2.86 1.33 -11.64
CA LEU A 12 2.86 0.76 -10.29
C LEU A 12 4.27 0.54 -9.74
N PHE A 13 5.23 0.14 -10.59
CA PHE A 13 6.54 -0.37 -10.13
C PHE A 13 7.72 0.51 -10.54
N THR A 14 7.54 1.54 -11.36
CA THR A 14 8.60 2.51 -11.65
C THR A 14 8.68 3.56 -10.53
N ASN A 15 9.87 3.75 -9.98
CA ASN A 15 10.12 4.82 -9.02
C ASN A 15 9.98 6.18 -9.70
N LYS A 16 9.39 7.17 -9.01
CA LYS A 16 9.23 8.54 -9.52
C LYS A 16 8.45 8.66 -10.84
N TYR A 17 7.56 7.70 -11.14
CA TYR A 17 6.75 7.75 -12.37
C TYR A 17 5.85 9.00 -12.45
N PHE A 18 5.31 9.44 -11.31
CA PHE A 18 4.47 10.63 -11.17
C PHE A 18 5.26 11.73 -10.45
N SER A 19 5.05 12.99 -10.84
CA SER A 19 5.79 14.15 -10.33
C SER A 19 5.63 14.39 -8.83
N TRP A 20 4.52 13.97 -8.23
CA TRP A 20 4.27 14.08 -6.79
C TRP A 20 4.94 12.97 -5.97
N MET A 21 5.45 11.90 -6.62
CA MET A 21 6.10 10.81 -5.91
C MET A 21 7.56 11.17 -5.59
N GLY A 22 7.95 10.93 -4.33
CA GLY A 22 9.28 11.24 -3.82
C GLY A 22 10.36 10.32 -4.37
N THR A 23 10.72 9.25 -3.65
CA THR A 23 11.76 8.29 -4.09
C THR A 23 11.21 6.92 -4.44
N THR A 24 9.92 6.68 -4.24
CA THR A 24 9.30 5.36 -4.31
C THR A 24 8.39 5.22 -5.53
N SER A 25 7.91 4.01 -5.75
CA SER A 25 6.87 3.68 -6.73
C SER A 25 5.47 3.85 -6.13
N LEU A 26 4.45 3.93 -7.01
CA LEU A 26 3.05 4.02 -6.60
C LEU A 26 2.61 2.75 -5.84
N GLY A 27 3.10 1.58 -6.25
CA GLY A 27 2.83 0.31 -5.60
C GLY A 27 3.22 0.29 -4.12
N ASN A 28 4.33 0.93 -3.75
CA ASN A 28 4.74 1.04 -2.33
C ASN A 28 3.72 1.84 -1.50
N TYR A 29 3.15 2.92 -2.05
CA TYR A 29 2.08 3.66 -1.39
C TYR A 29 0.82 2.79 -1.25
N CYS A 30 0.44 2.08 -2.31
CA CYS A 30 -0.72 1.17 -2.27
C CYS A 30 -0.57 0.09 -1.19
N VAL A 31 0.59 -0.57 -1.12
CA VAL A 31 0.88 -1.61 -0.12
C VAL A 31 0.84 -1.03 1.29
N SER A 32 1.46 0.13 1.50
CA SER A 32 1.50 0.80 2.81
C SER A 32 0.11 1.19 3.31
N ALA A 33 -0.74 1.72 2.42
CA ALA A 33 -2.09 2.18 2.76
C ALA A 33 -3.13 1.05 2.80
N THR A 34 -2.81 -0.15 2.30
CA THR A 34 -3.77 -1.28 2.24
C THR A 34 -3.25 -2.48 3.04
N SER A 35 -2.59 -3.44 2.38
CA SER A 35 -2.22 -4.73 2.96
C SER A 35 -1.42 -4.60 4.25
N SER A 36 -0.41 -3.73 4.29
CA SER A 36 0.42 -3.51 5.49
C SER A 36 -0.39 -2.92 6.64
N HIS A 37 -1.31 -2.01 6.35
CA HIS A 37 -2.16 -1.41 7.37
C HIS A 37 -3.13 -2.45 7.97
N TYR A 38 -3.79 -3.25 7.12
CA TYR A 38 -4.69 -4.31 7.58
C TYR A 38 -3.98 -5.36 8.43
N ASP A 39 -2.78 -5.79 8.04
CA ASP A 39 -1.99 -6.74 8.82
C ASP A 39 -1.71 -6.21 10.24
N TRP A 40 -1.29 -4.94 10.34
CA TRP A 40 -1.07 -4.29 11.62
C TRP A 40 -2.34 -4.21 12.46
N THR A 41 -3.47 -3.79 11.87
CA THR A 41 -4.75 -3.69 12.58
C THR A 41 -5.23 -5.04 13.09
N ILE A 42 -5.11 -6.10 12.29
CA ILE A 42 -5.48 -7.46 12.69
C ILE A 42 -4.62 -7.92 13.88
N LYS A 43 -3.31 -7.68 13.83
CA LYS A 43 -2.40 -7.98 14.95
C LYS A 43 -2.81 -7.23 16.21
N LYS A 44 -3.13 -5.94 16.09
CA LYS A 44 -3.59 -5.09 17.20
C LYS A 44 -4.87 -5.65 17.83
N ILE A 45 -5.89 -5.98 17.01
CA ILE A 45 -7.17 -6.55 17.48
C ILE A 45 -6.96 -7.88 18.20
N LYS A 46 -6.15 -8.78 17.63
CA LYS A 46 -5.84 -10.08 18.26
C LYS A 46 -5.16 -9.92 19.60
N ASN A 47 -4.25 -8.95 19.73
CA ASN A 47 -3.59 -8.66 21.00
C ASN A 47 -4.56 -8.10 22.03
N THR A 48 -5.45 -7.19 21.63
CA THR A 48 -6.48 -6.64 22.53
C THR A 48 -7.48 -7.71 23.00
N ARG A 49 -7.88 -8.64 22.13
CA ARG A 49 -8.84 -9.72 22.47
C ARG A 49 -8.25 -10.87 23.28
N LYS A 50 -6.92 -10.95 23.41
CA LYS A 50 -6.25 -11.96 24.24
C LYS A 50 -6.13 -11.52 25.71
N ASN A 51 -6.40 -10.25 25.99
CA ASN A 51 -6.59 -9.70 27.34
C ASN A 51 -8.08 -9.69 27.69
#